data_AF-A0AB36DT24-F1
#
_entry.id   AF-A0AB36DT24-F1
#
_cell.length_a   1.000
_cell.length_b   1.000
_cell.length_c   1.000
_cell.angle_alpha   90.00
_cell.angle_beta   90.00
_cell.angle_gamma   90.00
#
_symmetry.space_group_name_H-M   'P 1'
#
loop_
_entity.id
_entity.type
_entity.pdbx_description
1 polymer ?
#
loop_
_entity_poly.entity_id
_entity_poly.type
_entity_poly.pdbx_seq_one_letter_code
_entity_poly.pdbx_strand_id
1 'polypeptide(L)'
;MNKQDIIEHVNNDHLDTLNIIYRHYVKNQAVQTIKLIDLDLEKMIVLVNDQKIEIPFERKVKDLSEIKYVMIEMHERAQYLLNLDSVQEEYNQFFKSNFRSIHLATRNKDNELTCSTTVLYRKNNQLYVYLAKVAQHYQNISFNNQNLGVLLIEDSAVDRSEYLRKTAQYVADFEQVNDQNLVNELLDNLAKNPVETRVANMLKKFAGFVLFEVKLKKGRVNLGFGKAYDVVDHKLVPINMTEEHKMID
;
A
#
# COMPACT_ATOMS: atom_id res chain seq x y z
N MET A 1 -34.11 -7.94 16.46
CA MET A 1 -34.14 -8.28 15.03
C MET A 1 -34.23 -9.79 14.93
N ASN A 2 -35.24 -10.34 14.27
CA ASN A 2 -35.35 -11.80 14.11
C ASN A 2 -34.54 -12.23 12.87
N LYS A 3 -34.20 -13.53 12.79
CA LYS A 3 -33.41 -14.09 11.69
C LYS A 3 -34.06 -13.90 10.31
N GLN A 4 -35.39 -13.96 10.25
CA GLN A 4 -36.15 -13.87 9.02
C GLN A 4 -36.15 -12.44 8.46
N ASP A 5 -36.20 -11.43 9.32
CA ASP A 5 -36.06 -10.01 8.95
C ASP A 5 -34.71 -9.74 8.27
N ILE A 6 -33.63 -10.33 8.77
CA ILE A 6 -32.27 -10.19 8.20
C ILE A 6 -32.23 -10.81 6.81
N ILE A 7 -32.77 -12.03 6.67
CA ILE A 7 -32.79 -12.75 5.39
C ILE A 7 -33.59 -11.96 4.35
N GLU A 8 -34.74 -11.43 4.73
CA GLU A 8 -35.59 -10.63 3.84
C GLU A 8 -34.90 -9.32 3.44
N HIS A 9 -34.32 -8.59 4.40
CA HIS A 9 -33.59 -7.35 4.12
C HIS A 9 -32.40 -7.57 3.19
N VAL A 10 -31.57 -8.60 3.43
CA VAL A 10 -30.42 -8.90 2.54
C VAL A 10 -30.89 -9.26 1.14
N ASN A 11 -31.95 -10.07 1.01
CA ASN A 11 -32.46 -10.49 -0.30
C ASN A 11 -33.15 -9.36 -1.08
N ASN A 12 -33.69 -8.35 -0.40
CA ASN A 12 -34.33 -7.21 -1.04
C ASN A 12 -33.33 -6.11 -1.41
N ASP A 13 -32.39 -5.82 -0.51
CA ASP A 13 -31.57 -4.59 -0.58
C ASP A 13 -30.07 -4.85 -0.83
N HIS A 14 -29.57 -6.07 -0.61
CA HIS A 14 -28.13 -6.36 -0.55
C HIS A 14 -27.69 -7.65 -1.28
N LEU A 15 -28.38 -8.01 -2.37
CA LEU A 15 -28.00 -9.17 -3.20
C LEU A 15 -26.63 -9.02 -3.88
N ASP A 16 -26.26 -7.79 -4.23
CA ASP A 16 -24.93 -7.44 -4.74
C ASP A 16 -23.84 -7.78 -3.73
N THR A 17 -24.10 -7.48 -2.46
CA THR A 17 -23.20 -7.78 -1.36
C THR A 17 -22.99 -9.28 -1.22
N LEU A 18 -24.08 -10.04 -1.23
CA LEU A 18 -24.05 -11.49 -1.16
C LEU A 18 -23.31 -12.12 -2.36
N ASN A 19 -23.54 -11.60 -3.56
CA ASN A 19 -22.87 -12.05 -4.78
C ASN A 19 -21.35 -11.85 -4.70
N ILE A 20 -20.91 -10.69 -4.23
CA ILE A 20 -19.48 -10.38 -4.07
C ILE A 20 -18.83 -11.33 -3.07
N ILE A 21 -19.44 -11.54 -1.89
CA ILE A 21 -18.91 -12.46 -0.87
C ILE A 21 -18.84 -13.88 -1.43
N TYR A 22 -19.90 -14.33 -2.12
CA TYR A 22 -19.92 -15.64 -2.78
C TYR A 22 -18.80 -15.78 -3.81
N ARG A 23 -18.64 -14.82 -4.71
CA ARG A 23 -17.60 -14.83 -5.75
C ARG A 23 -16.21 -14.88 -5.14
N HIS A 24 -15.97 -14.21 -4.02
CA HIS A 24 -14.70 -14.35 -3.30
C HIS A 24 -14.50 -15.77 -2.78
N TYR A 25 -15.49 -16.32 -2.08
CA TYR A 25 -15.39 -17.63 -1.43
C TYR A 25 -15.29 -18.81 -2.42
N VAL A 26 -15.95 -18.69 -3.58
CA VAL A 26 -16.03 -19.76 -4.60
C VAL A 26 -15.17 -19.44 -5.84
N LYS A 27 -14.16 -18.56 -5.70
CA LYS A 27 -13.16 -18.25 -6.74
C LYS A 27 -13.76 -17.80 -8.08
N ASN A 28 -14.64 -16.80 -8.01
CA ASN A 28 -15.17 -16.04 -9.13
C ASN A 28 -16.02 -16.83 -10.13
N GLN A 29 -16.74 -17.86 -9.66
CA GLN A 29 -17.74 -18.55 -10.47
C GLN A 29 -18.92 -17.63 -10.83
N ALA A 30 -19.46 -17.82 -12.04
CA ALA A 30 -20.59 -17.05 -12.53
C ALA A 30 -21.86 -17.32 -11.69
N VAL A 31 -22.54 -16.25 -11.30
CA VAL A 31 -23.80 -16.28 -10.56
C VAL A 31 -24.93 -15.86 -11.50
N GLN A 32 -25.90 -16.74 -11.75
CA GLN A 32 -27.13 -16.37 -12.46
C GLN A 32 -28.21 -15.95 -11.47
N THR A 33 -28.34 -16.70 -10.37
CA THR A 33 -29.24 -16.40 -9.25
C THR A 33 -28.52 -16.61 -7.93
N ILE A 34 -28.76 -15.73 -6.96
CA ILE A 34 -28.28 -15.88 -5.58
C ILE A 34 -29.35 -15.41 -4.60
N LYS A 35 -29.52 -16.15 -3.50
CA LYS A 35 -30.37 -15.76 -2.37
C LYS A 35 -29.77 -16.25 -1.06
N LEU A 36 -29.93 -15.46 -0.01
CA LEU A 36 -29.70 -15.91 1.36
C LEU A 36 -30.92 -16.74 1.77
N ILE A 37 -30.71 -18.01 2.16
CA ILE A 37 -31.81 -18.90 2.56
C ILE A 37 -31.78 -19.25 4.04
N ASP A 38 -30.61 -19.16 4.67
CA ASP A 38 -30.47 -19.39 6.11
C ASP A 38 -29.20 -18.73 6.66
N LEU A 39 -29.15 -18.55 7.98
CA LEU A 39 -27.96 -18.09 8.70
C LEU A 39 -28.00 -18.50 10.18
N ASP A 40 -26.85 -18.62 10.82
CA ASP A 40 -26.74 -18.76 12.27
C ASP A 40 -25.66 -17.79 12.80
N LEU A 41 -24.95 -18.11 13.90
CA LEU A 41 -23.87 -17.27 14.44
C LEU A 41 -22.49 -17.65 13.90
N GLU A 42 -22.39 -18.71 13.10
CA GLU A 42 -21.15 -19.24 12.57
C GLU A 42 -21.08 -19.12 11.04
N LYS A 43 -22.22 -19.15 10.35
CA LYS A 43 -22.26 -19.17 8.89
C LYS A 43 -23.57 -18.62 8.31
N MET A 44 -23.52 -18.34 7.02
CA MET A 44 -24.69 -18.13 6.16
C MET A 44 -24.80 -19.27 5.13
N ILE A 45 -26.05 -19.58 4.76
CA ILE A 45 -26.37 -20.54 3.72
C ILE A 45 -27.00 -19.78 2.56
N VAL A 46 -26.34 -19.82 1.41
CA VAL A 46 -26.79 -19.18 0.18
C VAL A 46 -27.21 -20.24 -0.85
N LEU A 47 -28.30 -19.95 -1.55
CA LEU A 47 -28.73 -20.73 -2.71
C LEU A 47 -28.20 -20.03 -3.97
N VAL A 48 -27.32 -20.69 -4.71
CA VAL A 48 -26.73 -20.18 -5.96
C VAL A 48 -26.98 -21.18 -7.06
N ASN A 49 -27.68 -20.78 -8.12
CA ASN A 49 -28.03 -21.66 -9.25
C ASN A 49 -28.60 -23.03 -8.78
N ASP A 50 -29.52 -22.99 -7.82
CA ASP A 50 -30.16 -24.14 -7.15
C ASP A 50 -29.25 -25.04 -6.30
N GLN A 51 -28.01 -24.63 -6.04
CA GLN A 51 -27.07 -25.31 -5.14
C GLN A 51 -26.95 -24.56 -3.81
N LYS A 52 -27.00 -25.31 -2.71
CA LYS A 52 -26.77 -24.77 -1.37
C LYS A 52 -25.27 -24.69 -1.09
N ILE A 53 -24.81 -23.50 -0.73
CA ILE A 53 -23.42 -23.22 -0.38
C ILE A 53 -23.40 -22.63 1.02
N GLU A 54 -22.54 -23.18 1.87
CA GLU A 54 -22.30 -22.66 3.21
C GLU A 54 -21.07 -21.75 3.20
N ILE A 55 -21.23 -20.53 3.71
CA ILE A 55 -20.14 -19.56 3.83
C ILE A 55 -20.00 -19.22 5.33
N PRO A 56 -18.90 -19.64 5.99
CA PRO A 56 -18.64 -19.31 7.38
C PRO A 56 -18.33 -17.82 7.54
N PHE A 57 -18.71 -17.26 8.69
CA PHE A 57 -18.30 -15.92 9.07
C PHE A 57 -16.81 -15.90 9.45
N GLU A 58 -16.13 -14.80 9.09
CA GLU A 58 -14.67 -14.66 9.27
C GLU A 58 -14.26 -14.36 10.71
N ARG A 59 -15.23 -14.15 11.60
CA ARG A 59 -15.04 -14.02 13.05
C ARG A 59 -16.22 -14.55 13.83
N LYS A 60 -16.01 -14.76 15.12
CA LYS A 60 -17.07 -15.14 16.05
C LYS A 60 -18.14 -14.05 16.13
N VAL A 61 -19.39 -14.43 15.89
CA VAL A 61 -20.57 -13.56 16.01
C VAL A 61 -21.29 -13.89 17.32
N LYS A 62 -21.53 -12.88 18.16
CA LYS A 62 -22.13 -13.10 19.49
C LYS A 62 -23.65 -13.16 19.44
N ASP A 63 -24.26 -12.35 18.59
CA ASP A 63 -25.71 -12.28 18.40
C ASP A 63 -26.08 -11.79 17.00
N LEU A 64 -27.36 -11.92 16.64
CA LEU A 64 -27.87 -11.63 15.30
C LEU A 64 -27.74 -10.15 14.89
N SER A 65 -27.61 -9.21 15.82
CA SER A 65 -27.42 -7.78 15.49
C SER A 65 -26.03 -7.50 14.91
N GLU A 66 -25.04 -8.34 15.21
CA GLU A 66 -23.69 -8.21 14.68
C GLU A 66 -23.56 -8.68 13.22
N ILE A 67 -24.51 -9.47 12.71
CA ILE A 67 -24.44 -10.07 11.36
C ILE A 67 -24.28 -9.02 10.27
N LYS A 68 -24.98 -7.87 10.40
CA LYS A 68 -24.85 -6.76 9.47
C LYS A 68 -23.39 -6.32 9.33
N TYR A 69 -22.70 -6.13 10.45
CA TYR A 69 -21.32 -5.66 10.44
C TYR A 69 -20.37 -6.70 9.88
N VAL A 70 -20.56 -7.97 10.24
CA VAL A 70 -19.76 -9.09 9.71
C VAL A 70 -19.93 -9.22 8.20
N MET A 71 -21.14 -9.08 7.68
CA MET A 71 -21.39 -9.10 6.23
C MET A 71 -20.75 -7.91 5.51
N ILE A 72 -20.74 -6.71 6.12
CA ILE A 72 -20.03 -5.54 5.57
C ILE A 72 -18.52 -5.80 5.53
N GLU A 73 -17.94 -6.30 6.63
CA GLU A 73 -16.51 -6.66 6.70
C GLU A 73 -16.13 -7.68 5.62
N MET A 74 -16.92 -8.75 5.47
CA MET A 74 -16.74 -9.77 4.44
C MET A 74 -16.91 -9.20 3.03
N HIS A 75 -17.88 -8.32 2.80
CA HIS A 75 -18.12 -7.67 1.53
C HIS A 75 -16.93 -6.81 1.10
N GLU A 76 -16.47 -5.93 1.98
CA GLU A 76 -15.34 -5.05 1.72
C GLU A 76 -14.10 -5.86 1.39
N ARG A 77 -13.82 -6.91 2.17
CA ARG A 77 -12.71 -7.84 1.91
C ARG A 77 -12.87 -8.56 0.58
N ALA A 78 -14.07 -9.06 0.27
CA ALA A 78 -14.35 -9.80 -0.96
C ALA A 78 -14.25 -8.91 -2.21
N GLN A 79 -14.87 -7.72 -2.20
CA GLN A 79 -14.69 -6.72 -3.25
C GLN A 79 -13.21 -6.40 -3.44
N TYR A 80 -12.50 -6.23 -2.33
CA TYR A 80 -11.10 -5.87 -2.35
C TYR A 80 -10.22 -6.99 -2.97
N LEU A 81 -10.39 -8.23 -2.52
CA LEU A 81 -9.61 -9.39 -3.01
C LEU A 81 -9.92 -9.74 -4.46
N LEU A 82 -11.18 -9.58 -4.89
CA LEU A 82 -11.56 -9.74 -6.30
C LEU A 82 -10.91 -8.68 -7.20
N ASN A 83 -10.57 -7.53 -6.65
CA ASN A 83 -9.94 -6.41 -7.37
C ASN A 83 -8.44 -6.28 -7.12
N LEU A 84 -7.81 -7.24 -6.41
CA LEU A 84 -6.41 -7.14 -5.98
C LEU A 84 -5.45 -6.91 -7.16
N ASP A 85 -5.70 -7.53 -8.31
CA ASP A 85 -4.89 -7.34 -9.52
C ASP A 85 -4.96 -5.89 -10.02
N SER A 86 -6.14 -5.28 -10.01
CA SER A 86 -6.33 -3.88 -10.39
C SER A 86 -5.64 -2.93 -9.40
N VAL A 87 -5.72 -3.23 -8.09
CA VAL A 87 -5.09 -2.42 -7.06
C VAL A 87 -3.56 -2.59 -7.07
N GLN A 88 -3.08 -3.80 -7.37
CA GLN A 88 -1.66 -4.08 -7.59
C GLN A 88 -1.12 -3.26 -8.77
N GLU A 89 -1.90 -3.13 -9.85
CA GLU A 89 -1.52 -2.27 -10.98
C GLU A 89 -1.55 -0.78 -10.61
N GLU A 90 -2.54 -0.32 -9.85
CA GLU A 90 -2.57 1.05 -9.30
C GLU A 90 -1.31 1.33 -8.45
N TYR A 91 -0.92 0.39 -7.59
CA TYR A 91 0.31 0.46 -6.81
C TYR A 91 1.56 0.50 -7.70
N ASN A 92 1.64 -0.37 -8.72
CA ASN A 92 2.77 -0.39 -9.64
C ASN A 92 2.93 0.96 -10.36
N GLN A 93 1.82 1.58 -10.78
CA GLN A 93 1.80 2.90 -11.41
C GLN A 93 2.23 3.99 -10.44
N PHE A 94 1.67 3.98 -9.22
CA PHE A 94 2.07 4.91 -8.16
C PHE A 94 3.58 4.78 -7.85
N PHE A 95 4.08 3.56 -7.68
CA PHE A 95 5.50 3.32 -7.37
C PHE A 95 6.44 3.76 -8.49
N LYS A 96 6.01 3.64 -9.75
CA LYS A 96 6.73 4.12 -10.94
C LYS A 96 6.55 5.61 -11.21
N SER A 97 5.70 6.30 -10.47
CA SER A 97 5.50 7.74 -10.64
C SER A 97 6.81 8.50 -10.37
N ASN A 98 6.92 9.69 -10.98
CA ASN A 98 8.14 10.48 -10.98
C ASN A 98 8.34 11.24 -9.66
N PHE A 99 8.38 10.54 -8.52
CA PHE A 99 8.81 11.13 -7.27
C PHE A 99 10.21 11.71 -7.45
N ARG A 100 10.33 13.01 -7.23
CA ARG A 100 11.61 13.72 -7.33
C ARG A 100 12.45 13.58 -6.07
N SER A 101 11.79 13.33 -4.96
CA SER A 101 12.40 13.23 -3.64
C SER A 101 11.98 11.95 -2.93
N ILE A 102 12.79 11.60 -1.94
CA ILE A 102 12.57 10.50 -1.01
C ILE A 102 12.82 11.02 0.40
N HIS A 103 11.93 10.67 1.32
CA HIS A 103 12.07 11.00 2.73
C HIS A 103 12.72 9.82 3.46
N LEU A 104 13.67 10.12 4.33
CA LEU A 104 14.49 9.16 5.03
C LEU A 104 14.32 9.34 6.53
N ALA A 105 14.08 8.24 7.25
CA ALA A 105 14.22 8.16 8.69
C ALA A 105 15.46 7.31 9.00
N THR A 106 16.52 7.98 9.42
CA THR A 106 17.82 7.37 9.70
C THR A 106 18.15 7.44 11.18
N ARG A 107 19.11 6.66 11.66
CA ARG A 107 19.51 6.63 13.07
C ARG A 107 21.01 6.79 13.21
N ASN A 108 21.46 7.65 14.10
CA ASN A 108 22.88 7.82 14.40
C ASN A 108 23.39 6.76 15.40
N LYS A 109 24.68 6.84 15.74
CA LYS A 109 25.33 5.93 16.71
C LYS A 109 24.79 6.03 18.14
N ASP A 110 24.17 7.15 18.48
CA ASP A 110 23.62 7.45 19.80
C ASP A 110 22.11 7.10 19.89
N ASN A 111 21.59 6.37 18.89
CA ASN A 111 20.20 5.98 18.70
C ASN A 111 19.20 7.14 18.45
N GLU A 112 19.69 8.33 18.14
CA GLU A 112 18.83 9.46 17.78
C GLU A 112 18.34 9.33 16.34
N LEU A 113 17.05 9.63 16.13
CA LEU A 113 16.43 9.58 14.82
C LEU A 113 16.63 10.90 14.07
N THR A 114 16.86 10.81 12.77
CA THR A 114 16.93 11.94 11.86
C THR A 114 15.95 11.73 10.71
N CYS A 115 14.97 12.62 10.60
CA CYS A 115 14.12 12.73 9.41
C CYS A 115 14.75 13.71 8.43
N SER A 116 14.91 13.31 7.17
CA SER A 116 15.46 14.18 6.13
C SER A 116 14.85 13.88 4.77
N THR A 117 15.14 14.73 3.78
CA THR A 117 14.69 14.56 2.40
C THR A 117 15.90 14.68 1.49
N THR A 118 15.93 13.90 0.41
CA THR A 118 16.96 13.98 -0.63
C THR A 118 16.36 13.69 -2.02
N VAL A 119 17.14 13.91 -3.07
CA VAL A 119 16.74 13.61 -4.46
C VAL A 119 16.71 12.10 -4.67
N LEU A 120 15.62 11.62 -5.28
CA LEU A 120 15.47 10.22 -5.68
C LEU A 120 15.91 10.05 -7.14
N TYR A 121 16.80 9.10 -7.38
CA TYR A 121 17.20 8.67 -8.72
C TYR A 121 16.64 7.27 -8.99
N ARG A 122 16.34 6.98 -10.25
CA ARG A 122 15.80 5.68 -10.67
C ARG A 122 16.50 5.17 -11.92
N LYS A 123 16.77 3.87 -11.95
CA LYS A 123 17.22 3.14 -13.14
C LYS A 123 16.76 1.69 -13.05
N ASN A 124 16.15 1.16 -14.10
CA ASN A 124 15.70 -0.24 -14.17
C ASN A 124 14.86 -0.68 -12.95
N ASN A 125 13.93 0.17 -12.50
CA ASN A 125 13.12 0.00 -11.28
C ASN A 125 13.88 -0.01 -9.94
N GLN A 126 15.19 0.17 -9.94
CA GLN A 126 15.99 0.34 -8.73
C GLN A 126 15.98 1.81 -8.30
N LEU A 127 16.08 2.03 -7.00
CA LEU A 127 16.07 3.33 -6.36
C LEU A 127 17.47 3.69 -5.88
N TYR A 128 17.86 4.94 -6.07
CA TYR A 128 19.16 5.43 -5.66
C TYR A 128 19.07 6.80 -5.01
N VAL A 129 19.99 7.05 -4.08
CA VAL A 129 20.23 8.37 -3.49
C VAL A 129 21.70 8.72 -3.59
N TYR A 130 22.00 9.97 -3.95
CA TYR A 130 23.37 10.47 -4.07
C TYR A 130 23.60 11.51 -2.96
N LEU A 131 24.33 11.12 -1.91
CA LEU A 131 24.36 11.83 -0.64
C LEU A 131 25.70 12.51 -0.41
N ALA A 132 25.66 13.77 0.05
CA ALA A 132 26.85 14.50 0.44
C ALA A 132 27.43 13.90 1.74
N LYS A 133 28.75 13.72 1.80
CA LYS A 133 29.44 13.18 2.99
C LYS A 133 29.27 14.03 4.25
N VAL A 134 28.97 15.31 4.06
CA VAL A 134 28.76 16.28 5.14
C VAL A 134 27.34 16.23 5.72
N ALA A 135 26.39 15.56 5.07
CA ALA A 135 25.01 15.52 5.51
C ALA A 135 24.81 14.50 6.65
N GLN A 136 23.95 14.84 7.62
CA GLN A 136 23.67 13.96 8.77
C GLN A 136 23.16 12.58 8.34
N HIS A 137 22.26 12.52 7.34
CA HIS A 137 21.76 11.23 6.84
C HIS A 137 22.87 10.36 6.23
N TYR A 138 23.92 10.95 5.67
CA TYR A 138 25.04 10.19 5.11
C TYR A 138 25.84 9.55 6.24
N GLN A 139 26.13 10.31 7.29
CA GLN A 139 26.85 9.81 8.46
C GLN A 139 26.05 8.69 9.14
N ASN A 140 24.74 8.88 9.29
CA ASN A 140 23.84 7.87 9.87
C ASN A 140 23.80 6.59 9.04
N ILE A 141 23.63 6.70 7.71
CA ILE A 141 23.61 5.55 6.80
C ILE A 141 24.97 4.85 6.76
N SER A 142 26.08 5.60 6.75
CA SER A 142 27.42 5.03 6.75
C SER A 142 27.75 4.29 8.05
N PHE A 143 27.12 4.70 9.17
CA PHE A 143 27.23 4.00 10.45
C PHE A 143 26.33 2.76 10.51
N ASN A 144 25.05 2.90 10.14
CA ASN A 144 24.09 1.81 10.06
C ASN A 144 23.27 1.94 8.78
N ASN A 145 23.57 1.08 7.81
CA ASN A 145 22.91 1.09 6.51
C ASN A 145 21.71 0.12 6.43
N GLN A 146 21.29 -0.47 7.54
CA GLN A 146 20.21 -1.44 7.59
C GLN A 146 19.03 -0.96 8.43
N ASN A 147 17.84 -1.45 8.08
CA ASN A 147 16.61 -1.23 8.84
C ASN A 147 16.31 0.27 9.06
N LEU A 148 16.36 1.05 7.98
CA LEU A 148 16.06 2.47 7.97
C LEU A 148 14.67 2.71 7.34
N GLY A 149 14.04 3.84 7.69
CA GLY A 149 12.74 4.19 7.13
C GLY A 149 12.87 4.96 5.83
N VAL A 150 12.02 4.62 4.87
CA VAL A 150 11.83 5.34 3.61
C VAL A 150 10.37 5.70 3.47
N LEU A 151 10.07 6.94 3.07
CA LEU A 151 8.74 7.37 2.68
C LEU A 151 8.80 7.98 1.26
N LEU A 152 7.98 7.42 0.38
CA LEU A 152 7.57 8.00 -0.89
C LEU A 152 6.17 8.58 -0.71
N ILE A 153 5.98 9.83 -1.08
CA ILE A 153 4.70 10.52 -0.92
C ILE A 153 4.40 11.30 -2.19
N GLU A 154 3.14 11.25 -2.63
CA GLU A 154 2.66 12.06 -3.75
C GLU A 154 2.89 13.55 -3.46
N ASP A 155 3.25 14.34 -4.46
CA ASP A 155 3.37 15.79 -4.27
C ASP A 155 2.03 16.41 -3.84
N SER A 156 2.07 17.43 -2.98
CA SER A 156 0.86 18.17 -2.61
C SER A 156 0.24 18.85 -3.82
N ALA A 157 -1.08 18.79 -3.93
CA ALA A 157 -1.84 19.41 -5.00
C ALA A 157 -2.97 20.26 -4.40
N VAL A 158 -3.16 21.48 -4.93
CA VAL A 158 -4.12 22.46 -4.40
C VAL A 158 -5.58 21.98 -4.53
N ASP A 159 -5.84 21.07 -5.47
CA ASP A 159 -7.15 20.53 -5.82
C ASP A 159 -7.45 19.16 -5.20
N ARG A 160 -6.58 18.64 -4.33
CA ARG A 160 -6.77 17.35 -3.65
C ARG A 160 -6.62 17.48 -2.13
N SER A 161 -7.43 16.75 -1.38
CA SER A 161 -7.29 16.66 0.08
C SER A 161 -5.93 16.06 0.47
N GLU A 162 -5.23 16.69 1.40
CA GLU A 162 -3.98 16.16 1.97
C GLU A 162 -4.18 14.80 2.67
N TYR A 163 -5.39 14.53 3.18
CA TYR A 163 -5.75 13.22 3.76
C TYR A 163 -5.79 12.08 2.73
N LEU A 164 -5.83 12.41 1.43
CA LEU A 164 -5.90 11.47 0.32
C LEU A 164 -4.56 11.28 -0.40
N ARG A 165 -3.48 11.89 0.09
CA ARG A 165 -2.16 11.73 -0.53
C ARG A 165 -1.72 10.28 -0.47
N LYS A 166 -1.37 9.75 -1.64
CA LYS A 166 -0.82 8.40 -1.71
C LYS A 166 0.56 8.37 -1.08
N THR A 167 0.79 7.39 -0.22
CA THR A 167 2.06 7.20 0.48
C THR A 167 2.52 5.76 0.36
N ALA A 168 3.82 5.53 0.26
CA ALA A 168 4.41 4.22 0.49
C ALA A 168 5.60 4.36 1.44
N GLN A 169 5.51 3.66 2.55
CA GLN A 169 6.51 3.61 3.62
C GLN A 169 7.20 2.25 3.56
N TYR A 170 8.52 2.21 3.68
CA TYR A 170 9.29 0.98 3.67
C TYR A 170 10.32 0.98 4.78
N VAL A 171 10.59 -0.22 5.28
CA VAL A 171 11.91 -0.51 5.84
C VAL A 171 12.85 -0.77 4.67
N ALA A 172 14.04 -0.19 4.69
CA ALA A 172 15.02 -0.32 3.63
C ALA A 172 16.45 -0.48 4.18
N ASP A 173 17.28 -1.13 3.37
CA ASP A 173 18.73 -1.10 3.51
C ASP A 173 19.35 -0.23 2.41
N PHE A 174 20.57 0.25 2.65
CA PHE A 174 21.30 1.14 1.76
C PHE A 174 22.65 0.53 1.39
N GLU A 175 22.80 0.13 0.14
CA GLU A 175 24.04 -0.47 -0.34
C GLU A 175 24.85 0.58 -1.08
N GLN A 176 26.08 0.85 -0.62
CA GLN A 176 26.95 1.79 -1.31
C GLN A 176 27.33 1.25 -2.70
N VAL A 177 27.19 2.09 -3.72
CA VAL A 177 27.52 1.76 -5.10
C VAL A 177 28.73 2.57 -5.54
N ASN A 178 29.80 1.87 -5.93
CA ASN A 178 31.03 2.48 -6.45
C ASN A 178 31.08 2.34 -7.98
N ASP A 179 30.11 2.94 -8.67
CA ASP A 179 30.03 2.95 -10.14
C ASP A 179 29.85 4.38 -10.65
N GLN A 180 30.95 4.97 -11.14
CA GLN A 180 30.95 6.34 -11.64
C GLN A 180 30.15 6.49 -12.95
N ASN A 181 30.07 5.45 -13.78
CA ASN A 181 29.29 5.49 -15.01
C ASN A 181 27.80 5.57 -14.68
N LEU A 182 27.35 4.78 -13.70
CA LEU A 182 25.99 4.88 -13.18
C LEU A 182 25.69 6.26 -12.59
N VAL A 183 26.59 6.82 -11.78
CA VAL A 183 26.44 8.19 -11.24
C VAL A 183 26.27 9.21 -12.38
N ASN A 184 27.13 9.14 -13.40
CA ASN A 184 27.07 10.05 -14.53
C ASN A 184 25.74 9.94 -15.28
N GLU A 185 25.26 8.72 -15.55
CA GLU A 185 24.00 8.47 -16.23
C GLU A 185 22.79 8.97 -15.43
N LEU A 186 22.78 8.74 -14.11
CA LEU A 186 21.72 9.24 -13.22
C LEU A 186 21.68 10.78 -13.24
N LEU A 187 22.84 11.43 -13.17
CA LEU A 187 22.95 12.89 -13.24
C LEU A 187 22.62 13.44 -14.63
N ASP A 188 22.95 12.74 -15.71
CA ASP A 188 22.54 13.12 -17.07
C ASP A 188 21.02 13.03 -17.25
N ASN A 189 20.40 11.98 -16.71
CA ASN A 189 18.95 11.88 -16.69
C ASN A 189 18.29 13.00 -15.89
N LEU A 190 18.86 13.37 -14.73
CA LEU A 190 18.41 14.52 -13.96
C LEU A 190 18.56 15.83 -14.76
N ALA A 191 19.68 16.01 -15.45
CA ALA A 191 19.99 17.20 -16.25
C ALA A 191 19.07 17.43 -17.45
N LYS A 192 18.26 16.43 -17.85
CA LYS A 192 17.20 16.60 -18.86
C LYS A 192 16.12 17.59 -18.42
N ASN A 193 15.95 17.80 -17.12
CA ASN A 193 15.16 18.91 -16.58
C ASN A 193 16.03 20.19 -16.58
N PRO A 194 15.66 21.26 -17.32
CA PRO A 194 16.45 22.49 -17.38
C PRO A 194 16.72 23.14 -16.02
N VAL A 195 15.81 22.96 -15.06
CA VAL A 195 15.95 23.49 -13.69
C VAL A 195 17.10 22.80 -12.94
N GLU A 196 17.35 21.53 -13.24
CA GLU A 196 18.35 20.69 -12.54
C GLU A 196 19.70 20.65 -13.25
N THR A 197 19.78 21.04 -14.53
CA THR A 197 21.00 20.93 -15.36
C THR A 197 22.24 21.52 -14.67
N ARG A 198 22.10 22.69 -14.03
CA ARG A 198 23.22 23.35 -13.34
C ARG A 198 23.72 22.53 -12.15
N VAL A 199 22.81 22.03 -11.32
CA VAL A 199 23.14 21.23 -10.12
C VAL A 199 23.73 19.88 -10.54
N ALA A 200 23.14 19.19 -11.51
CA ALA A 200 23.63 17.91 -12.02
C ALA A 200 25.09 18.01 -12.52
N ASN A 201 25.39 19.04 -13.32
CA ASN A 201 26.76 19.29 -13.82
C ASN A 201 27.76 19.65 -12.72
N MET A 202 27.31 20.31 -11.65
CA MET A 202 28.14 20.59 -10.48
C MET A 202 28.45 19.31 -9.70
N LEU A 203 27.44 18.46 -9.47
CA LEU A 203 27.56 17.21 -8.70
C LEU A 203 28.52 16.20 -9.35
N LYS A 204 28.62 16.17 -10.69
CA LYS A 204 29.61 15.35 -11.40
C LYS A 204 31.06 15.69 -11.07
N LYS A 205 31.32 16.92 -10.63
CA LYS A 205 32.68 17.41 -10.31
C LYS A 205 33.02 17.28 -8.83
N PHE A 206 32.07 16.84 -7.99
CA PHE A 206 32.20 16.89 -6.54
C PHE A 206 32.49 15.49 -5.97
N ALA A 207 33.72 15.25 -5.50
CA ALA A 207 34.12 13.98 -4.88
C ALA A 207 33.50 13.73 -3.47
N GLY A 208 32.81 14.72 -2.93
CA GLY A 208 32.18 14.68 -1.61
C GLY A 208 30.81 14.03 -1.57
N PHE A 209 30.39 13.29 -2.60
CA PHE A 209 29.12 12.56 -2.63
C PHE A 209 29.34 11.07 -2.81
N VAL A 210 28.37 10.27 -2.33
CA VAL A 210 28.38 8.81 -2.41
C VAL A 210 27.01 8.32 -2.86
N LEU A 211 27.00 7.39 -3.80
CA LEU A 211 25.78 6.77 -4.30
C LEU A 211 25.41 5.58 -3.42
N PHE A 212 24.15 5.49 -3.04
CA PHE A 212 23.56 4.33 -2.39
C PHE A 212 22.39 3.82 -3.22
N GLU A 213 22.32 2.51 -3.43
CA GLU A 213 21.10 1.83 -3.85
C GLU A 213 20.20 1.61 -2.63
N VAL A 214 18.92 1.90 -2.77
CA VAL A 214 17.92 1.73 -1.71
C VAL A 214 17.20 0.40 -1.92
N LYS A 215 17.50 -0.58 -1.08
CA LYS A 215 16.91 -1.92 -1.09
C LYS A 215 15.67 -1.94 -0.20
N LEU A 216 14.50 -1.71 -0.81
CA LEU A 216 13.23 -1.79 -0.11
C LEU A 216 12.96 -3.23 0.37
N LYS A 217 12.50 -3.36 1.62
CA LYS A 217 12.03 -4.61 2.22
C LYS A 217 10.50 -4.57 2.34
N LYS A 218 9.98 -4.94 3.51
CA LYS A 218 8.57 -4.79 3.83
C LYS A 218 8.18 -3.32 3.90
N GLY A 219 6.96 -3.03 3.47
CA GLY A 219 6.42 -1.69 3.53
C GLY A 219 4.92 -1.68 3.76
N ARG A 220 4.37 -0.48 3.72
CA ARG A 220 2.95 -0.20 3.74
C ARG A 220 2.65 0.90 2.74
N VAL A 221 1.65 0.68 1.90
CA VAL A 221 1.14 1.68 0.97
C VAL A 221 -0.26 2.11 1.37
N ASN A 222 -0.55 3.39 1.25
CA ASN A 222 -1.90 3.96 1.29
C ASN A 222 -2.17 4.60 -0.07
N LEU A 223 -3.20 4.11 -0.78
CA LEU A 223 -3.60 4.57 -2.11
C LEU A 223 -4.88 5.43 -2.06
N GLY A 224 -5.35 5.80 -0.87
CA GLY A 224 -6.60 6.52 -0.62
C GLY A 224 -7.41 5.90 0.53
N PHE A 225 -8.59 6.46 0.81
CA PHE A 225 -9.48 5.94 1.87
C PHE A 225 -9.75 4.44 1.71
N GLY A 226 -9.61 3.70 2.81
CA GLY A 226 -9.82 2.24 2.85
C GLY A 226 -8.83 1.42 2.02
N LYS A 227 -7.83 2.05 1.39
CA LYS A 227 -6.86 1.38 0.50
C LYS A 227 -5.46 1.36 1.11
N ALA A 228 -5.33 0.75 2.27
CA ALA A 228 -4.06 0.55 2.95
C ALA A 228 -3.63 -0.92 2.91
N TYR A 229 -2.38 -1.18 2.49
CA TYR A 229 -1.87 -2.53 2.27
C TYR A 229 -0.44 -2.65 2.78
N ASP A 230 -0.11 -3.80 3.35
CA ASP A 230 1.28 -4.16 3.52
C ASP A 230 1.88 -4.55 2.16
N VAL A 231 3.18 -4.37 2.02
CA VAL A 231 3.92 -4.70 0.80
C VAL A 231 5.04 -5.67 1.18
N VAL A 232 5.06 -6.83 0.54
CA VAL A 232 6.10 -7.85 0.69
C VAL A 232 6.52 -8.29 -0.70
N ASP A 233 7.81 -8.18 -1.03
CA ASP A 233 8.37 -8.52 -2.34
C ASP A 233 7.60 -7.88 -3.51
N HIS A 234 7.28 -6.60 -3.38
CA HIS A 234 6.46 -5.80 -4.31
C HIS A 234 5.02 -6.29 -4.52
N LYS A 235 4.52 -7.23 -3.72
CA LYS A 235 3.12 -7.67 -3.74
C LYS A 235 2.33 -7.04 -2.60
N LEU A 236 1.12 -6.62 -2.90
CA LEU A 236 0.18 -6.11 -1.90
C LEU A 236 -0.37 -7.26 -1.06
N VAL A 237 -0.36 -7.06 0.25
CA VAL A 237 -0.93 -7.94 1.25
C VAL A 237 -2.03 -7.15 1.98
N PRO A 238 -3.27 -7.69 2.05
CA PRO A 238 -4.34 -7.05 2.79
C PRO A 238 -3.96 -6.88 4.27
N ILE A 239 -4.30 -5.72 4.84
CA ILE A 239 -4.27 -5.53 6.29
C ILE A 239 -5.67 -5.81 6.86
N ASN A 240 -5.74 -6.37 8.06
CA ASN A 240 -7.02 -6.49 8.76
C ASN A 240 -7.47 -5.11 9.21
N MET A 241 -8.50 -4.56 8.55
CA MET A 241 -9.17 -3.33 8.97
C MET A 241 -10.21 -3.70 10.05
N THR A 242 -9.76 -4.04 11.26
CA THR A 242 -10.70 -4.30 12.37
C THR A 242 -11.12 -3.01 13.05
N GLU A 243 -12.43 -2.78 13.16
CA GLU A 243 -13.21 -1.87 14.04
C GLU A 243 -12.79 -0.39 14.27
N GLU A 244 -11.59 0.07 13.91
CA GLU A 244 -11.07 1.40 14.27
C GLU A 244 -11.58 2.56 13.41
N HIS A 245 -12.38 2.28 12.37
CA HIS A 245 -13.01 3.28 11.50
C HIS A 245 -14.55 3.26 11.59
N LYS A 246 -15.12 2.93 12.75
CA LYS A 246 -16.56 3.13 12.95
C LYS A 246 -16.84 4.63 12.96
N MET A 247 -17.71 5.07 12.05
CA MET A 247 -18.32 6.39 12.15
C MET A 247 -19.01 6.49 13.50
N ILE A 248 -18.66 7.51 14.28
CA ILE A 248 -19.39 7.86 15.49
C ILE A 248 -20.54 8.75 15.02
N ASP A 249 -21.77 8.28 15.22
CA ASP A 249 -22.99 9.05 14.96
C ASP A 249 -23.07 10.29 15.88
#